data_AF-A0A438IWI7-F1
#
_entry.id   AF-A0A438IWI7-F1
#
_cell.length_a   1.000
_cell.length_b   1.000
_cell.length_c   1.000
_cell.angle_alpha   90.00
_cell.angle_beta   90.00
_cell.angle_gamma   90.00
#
_symmetry.space_group_name_H-M   'P 1'
#
loop_
_entity.id
_entity.type
_entity.pdbx_description
1 polymer ?
#
loop_
_entity_poly.entity_id
_entity_poly.type
_entity_poly.pdbx_seq_one_letter_code
_entity_poly.pdbx_strand_id
1 'polypeptide(L)'
;MLLWVKLVSMVIIILLCALPIKDLFVAGTDTISSTVEWAMAELLCNPEKMAKAQKEIRGVLGNEGIYSSRNLSVLVNAWAIGRDPSTWSNPNALMPERFLECDIDVKGRDFELIPFGVGRRICPGMPLAHRMVHLMLASLLH
;
A
#
# COMPACT_ATOMS: atom_id res chain seq x y z
N MET A 1 8.53 21.89 -43.04
CA MET A 1 7.45 20.93 -42.69
C MET A 1 7.95 19.78 -41.81
N LEU A 2 8.83 18.87 -42.27
CA LEU A 2 9.25 17.67 -41.51
C LEU A 2 9.70 17.93 -40.05
N LEU A 3 10.47 18.99 -39.79
CA LEU A 3 10.97 19.29 -38.44
C LEU A 3 9.82 19.56 -37.45
N TRP A 4 8.76 20.24 -37.89
CA TRP A 4 7.56 20.50 -37.09
C TRP A 4 6.79 19.21 -36.78
N VAL A 5 6.66 18.31 -37.77
CA VAL A 5 6.02 17.00 -37.55
C VAL A 5 6.81 16.18 -36.53
N LYS A 6 8.15 16.15 -36.64
CA LYS A 6 9.01 15.50 -35.64
C LYS A 6 8.89 16.12 -34.25
N LEU A 7 8.85 17.45 -34.14
CA LEU A 7 8.73 18.14 -32.86
C LEU A 7 7.36 17.87 -32.19
N VAL A 8 6.27 17.93 -32.95
CA VAL A 8 4.91 17.63 -32.48
C VAL A 8 4.80 16.17 -32.06
N SER A 9 5.30 15.21 -32.85
CA SER A 9 5.34 13.80 -32.44
C SER A 9 6.20 13.59 -31.19
N MET A 10 7.33 14.27 -31.04
CA MET A 10 8.18 14.16 -29.85
C MET A 10 7.46 14.71 -28.60
N VAL A 11 6.78 15.86 -28.69
CA VAL A 11 5.98 16.41 -27.59
C VAL A 11 4.81 15.50 -27.24
N ILE A 12 4.11 14.94 -28.24
CA ILE A 12 3.02 13.97 -28.00
C ILE A 12 3.55 12.70 -27.33
N ILE A 13 4.68 12.15 -27.77
CA ILE A 13 5.31 10.97 -27.14
C ILE A 13 5.73 11.29 -25.70
N ILE A 14 6.33 12.44 -25.44
CA ILE A 14 6.71 12.87 -24.08
C ILE A 14 5.46 13.01 -23.19
N LEU A 15 4.37 13.58 -23.68
CA LEU A 15 3.11 13.70 -22.94
C LEU A 15 2.48 12.32 -22.65
N LEU A 16 2.46 11.41 -23.63
CA LEU A 16 1.93 10.05 -23.48
C LEU A 16 2.79 9.19 -22.54
N CYS A 17 4.11 9.33 -22.56
CA CYS A 17 5.01 8.65 -21.62
C CYS A 17 4.98 9.26 -20.21
N ALA A 18 4.68 10.56 -20.08
CA ALA A 18 4.58 11.24 -18.78
C ALA A 18 3.26 10.96 -18.04
N LEU A 19 2.18 10.58 -18.74
CA LEU A 19 0.87 10.30 -18.14
C LEU A 19 0.94 9.17 -17.09
N PRO A 20 1.40 7.93 -17.40
CA PRO A 20 1.48 6.85 -16.41
C PRO A 20 2.40 7.15 -15.22
N ILE A 21 3.42 7.99 -15.42
CA ILE A 21 4.36 8.41 -14.36
C ILE A 21 3.67 9.38 -13.40
N LYS A 22 2.84 10.31 -13.91
CA LYS A 22 2.02 11.21 -13.09
C LYS A 22 0.96 10.44 -12.29
N ASP A 23 0.29 9.48 -12.93
CA ASP A 23 -0.73 8.66 -12.28
C ASP A 23 -0.13 7.86 -11.10
N LEU A 24 1.06 7.26 -11.30
CA LEU A 24 1.80 6.57 -10.24
C LEU A 24 2.26 7.52 -9.12
N PHE A 25 2.73 8.72 -9.46
CA PHE A 25 3.20 9.71 -8.50
C PHE A 25 2.07 10.22 -7.61
N VAL A 26 0.94 10.64 -8.20
CA VAL A 26 -0.25 11.12 -7.47
C VAL A 26 -0.81 10.02 -6.57
N ALA A 27 -1.00 8.81 -7.10
CA ALA A 27 -1.51 7.69 -6.29
C ALA A 27 -0.57 7.29 -5.14
N GLY A 28 0.75 7.43 -5.33
CA GLY A 28 1.76 7.10 -4.33
C GLY A 28 1.93 8.15 -3.22
N THR A 29 1.88 9.45 -3.55
CA THR A 29 2.18 10.51 -2.58
C THR A 29 1.12 10.60 -1.47
N ASP A 30 -0.16 10.74 -1.84
CA ASP A 30 -1.24 10.97 -0.88
C ASP A 30 -1.44 9.76 0.06
N THR A 31 -1.32 8.54 -0.49
CA THR A 31 -1.50 7.29 0.26
C THR A 31 -0.35 7.01 1.21
N ILE A 32 0.91 7.19 0.79
CA ILE A 32 2.08 6.97 1.64
C ILE A 32 2.16 8.04 2.74
N SER A 33 1.91 9.32 2.42
CA SER A 33 1.93 10.39 3.43
C SER A 33 0.96 10.11 4.57
N SER A 34 -0.32 9.87 4.24
CA SER A 34 -1.35 9.59 5.24
C SER A 34 -1.08 8.31 6.05
N THR A 35 -0.54 7.27 5.42
CA THR A 35 -0.23 5.99 6.09
C THR A 35 0.93 6.13 7.07
N VAL A 36 1.99 6.85 6.69
CA VAL A 36 3.16 7.06 7.56
C VAL A 36 2.83 8.03 8.69
N GLU A 37 2.06 9.08 8.44
CA GLU A 37 1.62 10.04 9.46
C GLU A 37 0.81 9.34 10.58
N TRP A 38 -0.20 8.54 10.21
CA TRP A 38 -0.98 7.77 11.19
C TRP A 38 -0.16 6.71 11.91
N ALA A 39 0.65 5.92 11.19
CA ALA A 39 1.48 4.89 11.81
C ALA A 39 2.50 5.49 12.80
N MET A 40 3.10 6.64 12.46
CA MET A 40 4.03 7.34 13.33
C MET A 40 3.34 7.96 14.54
N ALA A 41 2.20 8.63 14.35
CA ALA A 41 1.43 9.20 15.47
C ALA A 41 1.08 8.12 16.50
N GLU A 42 0.64 6.94 16.05
CA GLU A 42 0.21 5.86 16.92
C GLU A 42 1.37 5.06 17.53
N LEU A 43 2.51 4.94 16.85
CA LEU A 43 3.75 4.35 17.41
C LEU A 43 4.46 5.27 18.41
N LEU A 44 4.44 6.59 18.19
CA LEU A 44 4.94 7.58 19.16
C LEU A 44 4.11 7.57 20.47
N CYS A 45 2.83 7.20 20.39
CA CYS A 45 1.99 6.95 21.56
C CYS A 45 2.25 5.59 22.25
N ASN A 46 3.02 4.68 21.65
CA ASN A 46 3.21 3.29 22.10
C ASN A 46 4.67 2.80 21.94
N PRO A 47 5.62 3.24 22.78
CA PRO A 47 7.06 2.98 22.59
C PRO A 47 7.48 1.50 22.61
N GLU A 48 6.72 0.62 23.28
CA GLU A 48 6.97 -0.83 23.25
C GLU A 48 6.79 -1.43 21.84
N LYS A 49 5.78 -0.95 21.11
CA LYS A 49 5.43 -1.41 19.75
C LYS A 49 6.48 -0.96 18.72
N MET A 50 7.02 0.24 18.91
CA MET A 50 8.15 0.80 18.16
C MET A 50 9.39 -0.11 18.22
N ALA A 51 9.81 -0.54 19.41
CA ALA A 51 10.95 -1.44 19.58
C ALA A 51 10.72 -2.84 18.95
N LYS A 52 9.46 -3.29 18.89
CA LYS A 52 9.06 -4.55 18.26
C LYS A 52 9.14 -4.50 16.73
N ALA A 53 8.58 -3.45 16.11
CA ALA A 53 8.58 -3.26 14.66
C ALA A 53 10.01 -3.24 14.06
N GLN A 54 10.97 -2.60 14.75
CA GLN A 54 12.38 -2.55 14.35
C GLN A 54 13.08 -3.93 14.26
N LYS A 55 12.53 -4.94 14.95
CA LYS A 55 13.03 -6.31 14.96
C LYS A 55 12.50 -7.11 13.77
N GLU A 56 11.22 -6.94 13.43
CA GLU A 56 10.50 -7.76 12.43
C GLU A 56 10.76 -7.35 10.97
N ILE A 57 10.99 -6.06 10.72
CA ILE A 57 11.36 -5.52 9.40
C ILE A 57 12.56 -6.25 8.76
N ARG A 58 13.36 -6.93 9.57
CA ARG A 58 14.54 -7.72 9.17
C ARG A 58 14.21 -9.12 8.65
N GLY A 59 12.94 -9.56 8.64
CA GLY A 59 12.56 -10.97 8.42
C GLY A 59 11.68 -11.32 7.21
N VAL A 60 10.71 -10.50 6.80
CA VAL A 60 9.48 -11.01 6.16
C VAL A 60 9.22 -10.46 4.73
N LEU A 61 9.62 -11.17 3.66
CA LEU A 61 9.37 -10.78 2.25
C LEU A 61 8.90 -11.96 1.36
N GLY A 62 7.61 -12.00 0.93
CA GLY A 62 7.11 -12.91 -0.15
C GLY A 62 5.59 -12.89 -0.48
N ASN A 63 5.24 -12.93 -1.79
CA ASN A 63 3.98 -13.03 -2.65
C ASN A 63 2.64 -13.62 -2.07
N GLU A 64 1.38 -13.67 -2.63
CA GLU A 64 0.59 -13.10 -3.80
C GLU A 64 -0.89 -13.67 -3.92
N GLY A 65 -1.93 -12.83 -4.17
CA GLY A 65 -3.05 -12.96 -5.18
C GLY A 65 -4.41 -13.73 -5.00
N ILE A 66 -5.55 -13.21 -5.60
CA ILE A 66 -6.66 -13.90 -6.41
C ILE A 66 -7.80 -12.92 -6.96
N TYR A 67 -8.95 -13.36 -7.56
CA TYR A 67 -9.67 -12.75 -8.74
C TYR A 67 -11.03 -11.95 -8.65
N SER A 68 -12.07 -12.17 -9.53
CA SER A 68 -13.05 -11.13 -10.03
C SER A 68 -14.33 -11.61 -10.82
N SER A 69 -15.39 -10.78 -10.99
CA SER A 69 -16.64 -11.07 -11.78
C SER A 69 -17.31 -9.95 -12.65
N ARG A 70 -16.62 -9.53 -13.72
CA ARG A 70 -17.12 -9.17 -15.08
C ARG A 70 -18.12 -8.02 -15.40
N ASN A 71 -19.13 -7.61 -14.63
CA ASN A 71 -19.96 -6.42 -15.02
C ASN A 71 -20.75 -5.69 -13.92
N LEU A 72 -20.41 -5.94 -12.66
CA LEU A 72 -20.94 -5.21 -11.50
C LEU A 72 -19.92 -4.15 -11.07
N SER A 73 -20.36 -2.95 -10.69
CA SER A 73 -19.48 -1.96 -10.03
C SER A 73 -19.26 -2.38 -8.58
N VAL A 74 -18.32 -3.29 -8.35
CA VAL A 74 -18.02 -3.85 -7.03
C VAL A 74 -17.15 -2.87 -6.25
N LEU A 75 -17.77 -2.07 -5.38
CA LEU A 75 -17.05 -1.30 -4.36
C LEU A 75 -16.73 -2.22 -3.18
N VAL A 76 -15.46 -2.62 -3.06
CA VAL A 76 -14.98 -3.44 -1.93
C VAL A 76 -14.69 -2.51 -0.74
N ASN A 77 -15.47 -2.65 0.35
CA ASN A 77 -15.32 -1.81 1.54
C ASN A 77 -14.18 -2.32 2.45
N ALA A 78 -12.94 -2.08 2.03
CA ALA A 78 -11.74 -2.46 2.79
C ALA A 78 -11.70 -1.87 4.22
N TRP A 79 -12.31 -0.70 4.46
CA TRP A 79 -12.40 -0.09 5.79
C TRP A 79 -13.25 -0.92 6.75
N ALA A 80 -14.40 -1.42 6.28
CA ALA A 80 -15.28 -2.27 7.07
C ALA A 80 -14.68 -3.67 7.28
N ILE A 81 -14.07 -4.25 6.24
CA ILE A 81 -13.40 -5.56 6.33
C ILE A 81 -12.26 -5.50 7.36
N GLY A 82 -11.39 -4.48 7.30
CA GLY A 82 -10.32 -4.28 8.26
C GLY A 82 -10.78 -3.91 9.69
N ARG A 83 -12.10 -3.74 9.92
CA ARG A 83 -12.69 -3.43 11.22
C ARG A 83 -13.83 -4.37 11.65
N ASP A 84 -14.06 -5.46 10.93
CA ASP A 84 -15.14 -6.39 11.26
C ASP A 84 -14.83 -7.16 12.56
N PRO A 85 -15.66 -7.06 13.62
CA PRO A 85 -15.42 -7.79 14.86
C PRO A 85 -15.59 -9.32 14.74
N SER A 86 -16.12 -9.86 13.62
CA SER A 86 -16.19 -11.32 13.40
C SER A 86 -14.86 -11.89 12.89
N THR A 87 -14.17 -11.17 12.00
CA THR A 87 -12.79 -11.48 11.56
C THR A 87 -11.75 -11.07 12.59
N TRP A 88 -11.93 -9.91 13.25
CA TRP A 88 -10.84 -9.20 13.92
C TRP A 88 -11.13 -8.91 15.39
N SER A 89 -10.37 -9.54 16.29
CA SER A 89 -10.37 -9.23 17.73
C SER A 89 -9.90 -7.79 18.00
N ASN A 90 -10.68 -7.04 18.79
CA ASN A 90 -10.46 -5.63 19.13
C ASN A 90 -10.16 -4.73 17.91
N PRO A 91 -11.07 -4.63 16.92
CA PRO A 91 -10.78 -4.10 15.58
C PRO A 91 -10.48 -2.59 15.53
N ASN A 92 -10.76 -1.85 16.61
CA ASN A 92 -10.51 -0.42 16.71
C ASN A 92 -9.23 -0.06 17.50
N ALA A 93 -8.43 -1.05 17.92
CA ALA A 93 -7.17 -0.84 18.62
C ALA A 93 -5.98 -1.23 17.73
N LEU A 94 -4.99 -0.36 17.56
CA LEU A 94 -3.72 -0.76 16.93
C LEU A 94 -2.98 -1.74 17.84
N MET A 95 -3.01 -3.00 17.42
CA MET A 95 -2.36 -4.13 18.05
C MET A 95 -1.50 -4.84 16.99
N PRO A 96 -0.32 -4.30 16.61
CA PRO A 96 0.54 -4.94 15.60
C PRO A 96 0.88 -6.38 15.96
N GLU A 97 0.80 -6.71 17.25
CA GLU A 97 0.95 -8.04 17.83
C GLU A 97 0.02 -9.11 17.21
N ARG A 98 -1.10 -8.71 16.59
CA ARG A 98 -2.04 -9.63 15.93
C ARG A 98 -1.50 -10.24 14.63
N PHE A 99 -0.40 -9.70 14.09
CA PHE A 99 0.20 -10.14 12.82
C PHE A 99 1.51 -10.94 13.00
N LEU A 100 2.00 -11.15 14.23
CA LEU A 100 3.27 -11.84 14.51
C LEU A 100 3.21 -13.36 14.27
N GLU A 101 2.07 -13.95 14.65
CA GLU A 101 1.79 -15.39 14.63
C GLU A 101 0.66 -15.70 13.63
N CYS A 102 0.48 -14.81 12.64
CA CYS A 102 -0.59 -14.86 11.65
C CYS A 102 0.02 -14.79 10.24
N ASP A 103 -0.36 -15.72 9.36
CA ASP A 103 0.17 -15.83 8.00
C ASP A 103 -0.52 -14.85 7.00
N ILE A 104 -1.35 -13.93 7.52
CA ILE A 104 -2.13 -12.95 6.74
C ILE A 104 -1.23 -11.84 6.18
N ASP A 105 -1.35 -11.60 4.88
CA ASP A 105 -0.42 -10.77 4.13
C ASP A 105 -1.09 -9.76 3.18
N VAL A 106 -0.53 -8.54 3.15
CA VAL A 106 -0.99 -7.40 2.35
C VAL A 106 -0.85 -7.60 0.84
N LYS A 107 -0.24 -8.70 0.37
CA LYS A 107 -0.04 -9.03 -1.06
C LYS A 107 -1.28 -9.67 -1.70
N GLY A 108 -2.43 -9.57 -1.05
CA GLY A 108 -3.74 -9.85 -1.63
C GLY A 108 -4.06 -11.33 -1.83
N ARG A 109 -3.50 -12.20 -0.98
CA ARG A 109 -3.99 -13.55 -0.71
C ARG A 109 -5.24 -13.50 0.16
N ASP A 110 -5.09 -12.79 1.27
CA ASP A 110 -6.01 -12.80 2.40
C ASP A 110 -6.98 -11.62 2.27
N PHE A 111 -8.27 -11.94 2.19
CA PHE A 111 -9.30 -10.94 1.94
C PHE A 111 -9.59 -10.08 3.17
N GLU A 112 -9.18 -10.56 4.34
CA GLU A 112 -9.21 -9.94 5.66
C GLU A 112 -8.33 -8.67 5.75
N LEU A 113 -7.29 -8.56 4.92
CA LEU A 113 -6.32 -7.46 4.91
C LEU A 113 -5.91 -7.05 3.49
N ILE A 114 -6.69 -6.15 2.88
CA ILE A 114 -6.54 -5.77 1.45
C ILE A 114 -6.13 -4.30 1.20
N PRO A 115 -5.13 -3.72 1.90
CA PRO A 115 -4.79 -2.29 1.79
C PRO A 115 -4.28 -1.88 0.39
N PHE A 116 -3.78 -2.83 -0.40
CA PHE A 116 -3.34 -2.62 -1.78
C PHE A 116 -4.32 -3.18 -2.83
N GLY A 117 -5.52 -3.61 -2.42
CA GLY A 117 -6.44 -4.38 -3.26
C GLY A 117 -5.99 -5.82 -3.50
N VAL A 118 -6.61 -6.50 -4.47
CA VAL A 118 -6.35 -7.91 -4.80
C VAL A 118 -6.36 -8.16 -6.32
N GLY A 119 -5.68 -9.23 -6.75
CA GLY A 119 -5.80 -9.77 -8.11
C GLY A 119 -5.26 -8.87 -9.22
N ARG A 120 -5.88 -8.92 -10.41
CA ARG A 120 -5.39 -8.24 -11.64
C ARG A 120 -5.37 -6.71 -11.58
N ARG A 121 -5.84 -6.12 -10.48
CA ARG A 121 -5.87 -4.66 -10.22
C ARG A 121 -5.22 -4.30 -8.87
N ILE A 122 -4.47 -5.22 -8.28
CA ILE A 122 -3.64 -4.97 -7.08
C ILE A 122 -2.65 -3.83 -7.37
N CYS A 123 -2.33 -3.03 -6.35
CA CYS A 123 -1.56 -1.80 -6.52
C CYS A 123 -0.16 -2.08 -7.13
N PRO A 124 0.15 -1.58 -8.34
CA PRO A 124 1.47 -1.78 -8.95
C PRO A 124 2.58 -1.04 -8.19
N GLY A 125 2.21 -0.04 -7.39
CA GLY A 125 3.11 0.67 -6.48
C GLY A 125 3.43 -0.08 -5.19
N MET A 126 2.78 -1.21 -4.86
CA MET A 126 2.97 -1.93 -3.59
C MET A 126 4.45 -2.20 -3.24
N PRO A 127 5.32 -2.70 -4.15
CA PRO A 127 6.72 -2.99 -3.79
C PRO A 127 7.51 -1.72 -3.44
N LEU A 128 7.13 -0.56 -3.99
CA LEU A 128 7.69 0.74 -3.66
C LEU A 128 7.10 1.28 -2.36
N ALA A 129 5.77 1.28 -2.22
CA ALA A 129 5.07 1.76 -1.02
C ALA A 129 5.47 0.99 0.24
N HIS A 130 5.54 -0.34 0.16
CA HIS A 130 6.03 -1.19 1.26
C HIS A 130 7.44 -0.77 1.70
N ARG A 131 8.37 -0.60 0.75
CA ARG A 131 9.74 -0.15 1.03
C ARG A 131 9.77 1.27 1.57
N MET A 132 8.98 2.20 1.03
CA MET A 132 8.92 3.59 1.48
C MET A 132 8.38 3.70 2.90
N VAL A 133 7.26 3.03 3.24
CA VAL A 133 6.73 2.99 4.60
C VAL A 133 7.76 2.39 5.56
N HIS A 134 8.40 1.27 5.20
CA HIS A 134 9.43 0.65 6.04
C HIS A 134 10.67 1.55 6.24
N LEU A 135 11.13 2.24 5.19
CA LEU A 135 12.28 3.15 5.27
C LEU A 135 11.97 4.44 6.02
N MET A 136 10.79 5.04 5.79
CA MET A 136 10.33 6.23 6.52
C MET A 136 10.16 5.90 8.00
N LEU A 137 9.50 4.78 8.32
CA LEU A 137 9.36 4.31 9.69
C LEU A 137 10.74 4.04 10.32
N ALA A 138 11.62 3.28 9.66
CA ALA A 138 12.96 3.03 10.17
C ALA A 138 13.82 4.30 10.34
N SER A 139 13.54 5.37 9.59
CA SER A 139 14.26 6.65 9.67
C SER A 139 13.66 7.63 10.70
N LEU A 140 12.42 7.40 11.15
CA LEU A 140 11.73 8.21 12.15
C LEU A 140 11.71 7.54 13.54
N LEU A 141 12.11 6.27 13.63
CA LEU A 141 12.26 5.51 14.87
C LEU A 141 13.73 5.35 15.33
N HIS A 142 14.70 5.99 14.66
CA HIS A 142 16.15 5.87 14.91
C HIS A 142 16.82 7.21 15.27
#